data_AF-A0AAW1NWD0-F1
#
_entry.id   AF-A0AAW1NWD0-F1
#
_cell.length_a   1.000
_cell.length_b   1.000
_cell.length_c   1.000
_cell.angle_alpha   90.00
_cell.angle_beta   90.00
_cell.angle_gamma   90.00
#
_symmetry.space_group_name_H-M   'P 1'
#
loop_
_entity.id
_entity.type
_entity.pdbx_description
1 polymer ?
#
loop_
_entity_poly.entity_id
_entity_poly.type
_entity_poly.pdbx_seq_one_letter_code
_entity_poly.pdbx_strand_id
1 'polypeptide(L)'
;MSARQQTSPKLEAVGKAQNTTRACSLRTSTAGTASALPHLTVDVNLAQSDPRAVFTRWTQHFKRSYEHNEFEQRLDNWYNNLQEFIKRQESTAHLNGLADMTDEELKQAYLGQHARSKEMLRNAQHQLYRYRFVQPLPEVDWRKQGVVGPIKNQHVNGSKCGCCWAFATIGVVESINAMATGEMVSLSEQQLLDCDHSGPYHDEGCSGGDFDGGMAYIIENGIDTEQDYPYKAADGSCDRRKERHIVVTIDAIEDVPPRNETALMQGVSMHPIGVAVCVGPYIKEWRAYTGGILHLPSNCDDPLDHAMVVVGYGVDEETNEPFWLLKNGWGDQWGENGFLRIPRGLNGTGSIGLLTQPGYPLKISPNPRLDKVGEGRAASWDDWVEVLGHRAALADRRRV
;
A
#
# COMPACT_ATOMS: atom_id res chain seq x y z
N MET A 1 16.19 -77.57 53.71
CA MET A 1 16.66 -78.87 53.19
C MET A 1 15.67 -79.35 52.13
N SER A 2 16.18 -79.89 51.01
CA SER A 2 15.46 -80.36 49.79
C SER A 2 14.87 -79.24 48.91
N ALA A 3 15.34 -78.88 47.70
CA ALA A 3 15.63 -79.65 46.45
C ALA A 3 14.44 -80.55 46.04
N ARG A 4 13.92 -80.57 44.80
CA ARG A 4 14.52 -80.36 43.46
C ARG A 4 13.41 -80.35 42.37
N GLN A 5 13.75 -79.77 41.20
CA GLN A 5 13.42 -80.18 39.80
C GLN A 5 11.96 -80.26 39.31
N GLN A 6 11.55 -79.41 38.36
CA GLN A 6 11.71 -79.43 36.88
C GLN A 6 10.63 -80.26 36.15
N THR A 7 9.95 -79.63 35.18
CA THR A 7 9.75 -80.14 33.79
C THR A 7 8.98 -79.10 32.96
N SER A 8 9.50 -78.76 31.78
CA SER A 8 8.77 -78.25 30.60
C SER A 8 8.74 -79.38 29.56
N PRO A 9 7.85 -79.39 28.52
CA PRO A 9 8.20 -78.69 27.27
C PRO A 9 7.03 -78.34 26.28
N LYS A 10 7.41 -77.56 25.23
CA LYS A 10 6.86 -77.43 23.84
C LYS A 10 5.51 -76.72 23.61
N LEU A 11 5.48 -75.56 22.92
CA LEU A 11 5.69 -75.23 21.49
C LEU A 11 4.57 -75.68 20.55
N GLU A 12 3.75 -74.72 20.10
CA GLU A 12 3.21 -74.65 18.73
C GLU A 12 3.00 -73.17 18.36
N ALA A 13 3.43 -72.81 17.15
CA ALA A 13 3.32 -71.50 16.54
C ALA A 13 2.30 -71.55 15.39
N VAL A 14 1.74 -70.39 15.02
CA VAL A 14 1.55 -69.87 13.64
C VAL A 14 0.39 -68.85 13.60
N GLY A 15 0.62 -67.67 13.00
CA GLY A 15 -0.38 -67.04 12.12
C GLY A 15 -0.98 -65.66 12.44
N LYS A 16 -0.22 -64.58 12.22
CA LYS A 16 -0.55 -63.23 11.67
C LYS A 16 -1.97 -62.59 11.81
N ALA A 17 -1.97 -61.45 12.50
CA ALA A 17 -2.42 -60.08 12.11
C ALA A 17 -3.81 -59.82 11.47
N GLN A 18 -4.61 -58.92 12.07
CA GLN A 18 -4.74 -57.50 11.66
C GLN A 18 -5.72 -56.67 12.54
N ASN A 19 -5.21 -55.49 12.89
CA ASN A 19 -5.77 -54.22 13.36
C ASN A 19 -7.27 -53.90 13.12
N THR A 20 -7.93 -53.28 14.11
CA THR A 20 -8.71 -52.03 13.94
C THR A 20 -9.05 -51.37 15.28
N THR A 21 -8.66 -50.11 15.40
CA THR A 21 -8.73 -49.22 16.57
C THR A 21 -10.08 -48.51 16.69
N ARG A 22 -10.54 -48.31 17.93
CA ARG A 22 -11.78 -47.59 18.30
C ARG A 22 -11.67 -46.08 18.05
N ALA A 23 -12.71 -45.51 17.46
CA ALA A 23 -12.94 -44.08 17.33
C ALA A 23 -13.48 -43.47 18.64
N CYS A 24 -12.97 -42.29 19.02
CA CYS A 24 -13.63 -41.37 19.94
C CYS A 24 -13.56 -39.96 19.34
N SER A 25 -14.73 -39.35 19.17
CA SER A 25 -14.96 -38.09 18.47
C SER A 25 -14.52 -36.90 19.32
N LEU A 26 -13.65 -36.06 18.76
CA LEU A 26 -13.37 -34.71 19.25
C LEU A 26 -13.90 -33.71 18.22
N ARG A 27 -14.75 -32.79 18.70
CA ARG A 27 -15.32 -31.69 17.93
C ARG A 27 -14.19 -30.78 17.42
N THR A 28 -14.07 -30.66 16.11
CA THR A 28 -13.22 -29.67 15.45
C THR A 28 -13.86 -28.30 15.55
N SER A 29 -13.33 -27.46 16.45
CA SER A 29 -13.37 -26.01 16.27
C SER A 29 -12.58 -25.71 15.00
N THR A 30 -13.24 -25.22 13.97
CA THR A 30 -12.59 -24.67 12.78
C THR A 30 -11.91 -23.38 13.19
N ALA A 31 -10.66 -23.49 13.64
CA ALA A 31 -9.76 -22.36 13.65
C ALA A 31 -9.71 -21.81 12.21
N GLY A 32 -10.14 -20.56 12.06
CA GLY A 32 -9.89 -19.80 10.84
C GLY A 32 -8.41 -19.91 10.51
N THR A 33 -8.12 -20.07 9.22
CA THR A 33 -6.76 -20.04 8.69
C THR A 33 -6.04 -18.83 9.27
N ALA A 34 -5.11 -19.05 10.20
CA ALA A 34 -4.18 -18.03 10.62
C ALA A 34 -3.41 -17.63 9.35
N SER A 35 -3.77 -16.48 8.79
CA SER A 35 -2.94 -15.79 7.81
C SER A 35 -1.53 -15.80 8.38
N ALA A 36 -0.58 -16.39 7.66
CA ALA A 36 0.81 -16.38 8.09
C ALA A 36 1.18 -14.91 8.29
N LEU A 37 1.63 -14.54 9.48
CA LEU A 37 1.97 -13.16 9.79
C LEU A 37 2.91 -12.63 8.69
N PRO A 38 2.68 -11.44 8.13
CA PRO A 38 3.54 -10.85 7.10
C PRO A 38 4.96 -10.53 7.62
N HIS A 39 5.24 -10.83 8.89
CA HIS A 39 6.48 -10.53 9.57
C HIS A 39 7.04 -11.76 10.28
N LEU A 40 8.36 -11.82 10.37
CA LEU A 40 9.06 -12.87 11.09
C LEU A 40 9.49 -12.36 12.47
N THR A 41 9.07 -13.07 13.50
CA THR A 41 9.62 -12.87 14.86
C THR A 41 10.92 -13.65 14.99
N VAL A 42 11.99 -12.95 15.36
CA VAL A 42 13.36 -13.45 15.49
C VAL A 42 13.79 -13.40 16.95
N ASP A 43 14.40 -14.48 17.43
CA ASP A 43 15.11 -14.50 18.71
C ASP A 43 16.45 -13.78 18.54
N VAL A 44 16.64 -12.68 19.27
CA VAL A 44 17.81 -11.81 19.13
C VAL A 44 19.08 -12.51 19.62
N ASN A 45 18.99 -13.32 20.69
CA ASN A 45 20.15 -14.05 21.21
C ASN A 45 20.62 -15.12 20.22
N LEU A 46 19.67 -15.83 19.60
CA LEU A 46 19.99 -16.79 18.55
C LEU A 46 20.66 -16.10 17.36
N ALA A 47 20.11 -14.96 16.92
CA ALA A 47 20.67 -14.19 15.82
C ALA A 47 22.08 -13.63 16.12
N GLN A 48 22.39 -13.32 17.37
CA GLN A 48 23.76 -12.95 17.78
C GLN A 48 24.73 -14.14 17.75
N SER A 49 24.25 -15.35 18.08
CA SER A 49 25.08 -16.56 18.10
C SER A 49 25.30 -17.18 16.71
N ASP A 50 24.29 -17.14 15.84
CA ASP A 50 24.31 -17.69 14.49
C ASP A 50 23.46 -16.82 13.54
N PRO A 51 23.98 -15.65 13.13
CA PRO A 51 23.23 -14.71 12.29
C PRO A 51 22.87 -15.30 10.93
N ARG A 52 23.73 -16.16 10.37
CA ARG A 52 23.51 -16.78 9.06
C ARG A 52 22.32 -17.74 9.09
N ALA A 53 22.20 -18.59 10.10
CA ALA A 53 21.08 -19.53 10.19
C ALA A 53 19.74 -18.78 10.33
N VAL A 54 19.70 -17.74 11.16
CA VAL A 54 18.49 -16.93 11.36
C VAL A 54 18.14 -16.13 10.10
N PHE A 55 19.12 -15.52 9.44
CA PHE A 55 18.91 -14.83 8.17
C PHE A 55 18.41 -15.79 7.08
N THR A 56 18.94 -17.02 7.01
CA THR A 56 18.46 -18.04 6.07
C THR A 56 16.98 -18.39 6.30
N ARG A 57 16.53 -18.41 7.57
CA ARG A 57 15.11 -18.59 7.89
C ARG A 57 14.28 -17.37 7.47
N TRP A 58 14.82 -16.16 7.65
CA TRP A 58 14.19 -14.92 7.22
C TRP A 58 14.03 -14.89 5.69
N THR A 59 15.06 -15.23 4.90
CA THR A 59 14.96 -15.28 3.44
C THR A 59 13.95 -16.31 2.97
N GLN A 60 13.88 -17.49 3.61
CA GLN A 60 12.86 -18.50 3.31
C GLN A 60 11.44 -18.00 3.59
N HIS A 61 11.22 -17.31 4.71
CA HIS A 61 9.92 -16.75 5.06
C HIS A 61 9.44 -15.72 4.01
N PHE A 62 10.33 -14.82 3.59
CA PHE A 62 10.03 -13.78 2.61
C PHE A 62 10.22 -14.21 1.15
N LYS A 63 10.55 -15.49 0.92
CA LYS A 63 10.81 -16.09 -0.41
C LYS A 63 11.88 -15.32 -1.20
N ARG A 64 12.93 -14.88 -0.52
CA ARG A 64 14.08 -14.19 -1.10
C ARG A 64 15.13 -15.19 -1.57
N SER A 65 15.71 -14.93 -2.74
CA SER A 65 16.85 -15.67 -3.28
C SER A 65 17.91 -14.69 -3.73
N TYR A 66 19.16 -14.93 -3.33
CA TYR A 66 20.30 -14.08 -3.64
C TYR A 66 21.43 -14.91 -4.24
N GLU A 67 22.19 -14.29 -5.14
CA GLU A 67 23.49 -14.82 -5.56
C GLU A 67 24.48 -14.79 -4.37
N HIS A 68 25.53 -15.61 -4.42
CA HIS A 68 26.41 -15.81 -3.26
C HIS A 68 26.98 -14.49 -2.68
N ASN A 69 27.50 -13.61 -3.55
CA ASN A 69 28.06 -12.33 -3.09
C ASN A 69 27.00 -11.38 -2.53
N GLU A 70 25.80 -11.36 -3.12
CA GLU A 70 24.69 -10.55 -2.62
C GLU A 70 24.19 -11.10 -1.28
N PHE A 71 24.14 -12.43 -1.10
CA PHE A 71 23.73 -13.04 0.15
C PHE A 71 24.55 -12.55 1.34
N GLU A 72 25.88 -12.48 1.19
CA GLU A 72 26.77 -11.98 2.25
C GLU A 72 26.50 -10.50 2.56
N GLN A 73 26.32 -9.68 1.53
CA GLN A 73 25.98 -8.27 1.72
C GLN A 73 24.62 -8.08 2.42
N ARG A 74 23.61 -8.84 2.00
CA ARG A 74 22.25 -8.78 2.59
C ARG A 74 22.26 -9.29 4.03
N LEU A 75 23.05 -10.32 4.33
CA LEU A 75 23.25 -10.81 5.70
C LEU A 75 23.87 -9.73 6.58
N ASP A 76 24.92 -9.05 6.11
CA ASP A 76 25.56 -7.96 6.84
C ASP A 76 24.60 -6.80 7.09
N ASN A 77 23.86 -6.36 6.06
CA ASN A 77 22.84 -5.32 6.20
C ASN A 77 21.77 -5.71 7.21
N TRP A 78 21.24 -6.93 7.09
CA TRP A 78 20.22 -7.48 7.98
C TRP A 78 20.70 -7.51 9.43
N TYR A 79 21.93 -7.96 9.67
CA TYR A 79 22.49 -8.02 11.01
C TYR A 79 22.81 -6.64 11.58
N ASN A 80 23.24 -5.70 10.73
CA ASN A 80 23.43 -4.29 11.12
C ASN A 80 22.11 -3.64 11.53
N ASN A 81 21.04 -3.91 10.79
CA ASN A 81 19.69 -3.45 11.11
C ASN A 81 19.15 -4.07 12.41
N LEU A 82 19.53 -5.32 12.71
CA LEU A 82 19.19 -5.98 13.97
C LEU A 82 19.89 -5.35 15.20
N GLN A 83 21.01 -4.64 15.01
CA GLN A 83 21.77 -4.04 16.13
C GLN A 83 20.93 -3.06 16.96
N GLU A 84 19.89 -2.45 16.39
CA GLU A 84 19.03 -1.54 17.14
C GLU A 84 18.24 -2.28 18.24
N PHE A 85 17.74 -3.47 17.94
CA PHE A 85 17.05 -4.36 18.90
C PHE A 85 18.03 -4.86 19.98
N ILE A 86 19.24 -5.23 19.57
CA ILE A 86 20.32 -5.65 20.49
C ILE A 86 20.67 -4.54 21.48
N LYS A 87 20.83 -3.30 20.98
CA LYS A 87 21.16 -2.13 21.82
C LYS A 87 20.05 -1.81 22.83
N ARG A 88 18.78 -2.06 22.47
CA ARG A 88 17.62 -1.90 23.34
C ARG A 88 17.42 -3.07 24.31
N GLN A 89 18.27 -4.10 24.24
CA GLN A 89 18.19 -5.32 25.05
C GLN A 89 16.86 -6.07 24.86
N GLU A 90 16.32 -6.01 23.64
CA GLU A 90 15.12 -6.75 23.29
C GLU A 90 15.48 -8.23 23.04
N SER A 91 14.68 -9.15 23.61
CA SER A 91 14.87 -10.59 23.39
C SER A 91 14.33 -11.06 22.04
N THR A 92 13.42 -10.30 21.44
CA THR A 92 12.74 -10.61 20.19
C THR A 92 12.72 -9.40 19.27
N ALA A 93 12.92 -9.62 17.96
CA ALA A 93 12.76 -8.61 16.93
C ALA A 93 11.65 -9.03 15.95
N HIS A 94 10.70 -8.14 15.66
CA HIS A 94 9.72 -8.33 14.60
C HIS A 94 10.25 -7.70 13.33
N LEU A 95 10.59 -8.52 12.33
CA LEU A 95 11.24 -8.06 11.10
C LEU A 95 10.31 -8.24 9.91
N ASN A 96 10.22 -7.19 9.09
CA ASN A 96 9.48 -7.18 7.83
C ASN A 96 10.40 -7.56 6.64
N GLY A 97 9.84 -7.52 5.42
CA GLY A 97 10.55 -7.90 4.19
C GLY A 97 11.62 -6.93 3.70
N LEU A 98 11.83 -5.81 4.39
CA LEU A 98 12.85 -4.78 4.09
C LEU A 98 14.02 -4.79 5.09
N ALA A 99 14.06 -5.78 5.99
CA ALA A 99 15.05 -5.83 7.08
C ALA A 99 16.51 -5.96 6.59
N ASP A 100 16.76 -6.36 5.35
CA ASP A 100 18.09 -6.53 4.73
C ASP A 100 18.51 -5.38 3.80
N MET A 101 17.74 -4.29 3.78
CA MET A 101 18.06 -3.08 3.00
C MET A 101 18.79 -2.05 3.85
N THR A 102 19.74 -1.32 3.24
CA THR A 102 20.34 -0.15 3.90
C THR A 102 19.41 1.06 3.82
N ASP A 103 19.67 2.05 4.68
CA ASP A 103 18.96 3.33 4.67
C ASP A 103 19.13 4.06 3.33
N GLU A 104 20.31 4.01 2.71
CA GLU A 104 20.60 4.60 1.40
C GLU A 104 19.90 3.87 0.26
N GLU A 105 19.87 2.53 0.30
CA GLU A 105 19.13 1.73 -0.68
C GLU A 105 17.65 2.09 -0.65
N LEU A 106 17.06 2.19 0.55
CA LEU A 106 15.66 2.58 0.69
C LEU A 106 15.40 4.00 0.18
N LYS A 107 16.26 4.96 0.55
CA LYS A 107 16.13 6.34 0.08
C LYS A 107 16.20 6.46 -1.44
N GLN A 108 17.11 5.74 -2.09
CA GLN A 108 17.27 5.77 -3.54
C GLN A 108 16.16 5.01 -4.29
N ALA A 109 15.63 3.94 -3.69
CA ALA A 109 14.71 3.05 -4.38
C ALA A 109 13.23 3.36 -4.12
N TYR A 110 12.90 3.99 -2.99
CA TYR A 110 11.51 4.15 -2.58
C TYR A 110 11.06 5.61 -2.50
N LEU A 111 11.98 6.57 -2.41
CA LEU A 111 11.66 7.99 -2.31
C LEU A 111 11.82 8.69 -3.65
N GLY A 112 10.96 9.66 -3.91
CA GLY A 112 10.96 10.42 -5.16
C GLY A 112 9.74 11.30 -5.36
N GLN A 113 9.00 11.62 -4.29
CA GLN A 113 7.99 12.66 -4.37
C GLN A 113 8.67 14.03 -4.36
N HIS A 114 8.22 14.93 -5.23
CA HIS A 114 8.66 16.32 -5.24
C HIS A 114 7.66 17.18 -4.46
N ALA A 115 8.17 18.02 -3.56
CA ALA A 115 7.33 18.96 -2.82
C ALA A 115 6.87 20.10 -3.75
N ARG A 116 5.58 20.45 -3.67
CA ARG A 116 5.05 21.59 -4.41
C ARG A 116 5.65 22.91 -3.95
N SER A 117 5.69 23.87 -4.86
CA SER A 117 6.16 25.22 -4.54
C SER A 117 5.29 25.87 -3.45
N LYS A 118 5.91 26.75 -2.65
CA LYS A 118 5.17 27.52 -1.62
C LYS A 118 4.03 28.34 -2.21
N GLU A 119 4.10 28.72 -3.48
CA GLU A 119 3.02 29.43 -4.17
C GLU A 119 1.81 28.51 -4.42
N MET A 120 2.04 27.31 -4.94
CA MET A 120 0.98 26.32 -5.14
C MET A 120 0.28 25.98 -3.82
N LEU A 121 1.05 25.73 -2.76
CA LEU A 121 0.50 25.45 -1.42
C LEU A 121 -0.33 26.61 -0.86
N ARG A 122 0.10 27.87 -1.08
CA ARG A 122 -0.70 29.05 -0.71
C ARG A 122 -1.99 29.15 -1.52
N ASN A 123 -1.92 28.90 -2.83
CA ASN A 123 -3.09 28.94 -3.69
C ASN A 123 -4.13 27.90 -3.25
N ALA A 124 -3.70 26.66 -2.97
CA ALA A 124 -4.54 25.59 -2.44
C ALA A 124 -5.27 25.99 -1.15
N GLN A 125 -4.59 26.70 -0.24
CA GLN A 125 -5.18 27.17 1.02
C GLN A 125 -6.37 28.15 0.81
N HIS A 126 -6.37 28.91 -0.29
CA HIS A 126 -7.37 29.94 -0.56
C HIS A 126 -8.49 29.49 -1.51
N GLN A 127 -8.43 28.28 -2.05
CA GLN A 127 -9.48 27.75 -2.93
C GLN A 127 -10.76 27.38 -2.15
N LEU A 128 -11.90 27.46 -2.85
CA LEU A 128 -13.18 27.01 -2.32
C LEU A 128 -13.20 25.48 -2.26
N TYR A 129 -12.97 24.94 -1.06
CA TYR A 129 -12.98 23.51 -0.86
C TYR A 129 -14.38 22.89 -0.97
N ARG A 130 -14.54 21.92 -1.88
CA ARG A 130 -15.81 21.26 -2.20
C ARG A 130 -16.48 20.60 -0.99
N TYR A 131 -15.69 19.96 -0.13
CA TYR A 131 -16.21 19.18 1.00
C TYR A 131 -16.26 19.95 2.32
N ARG A 132 -16.07 21.27 2.32
CA ARG A 132 -16.03 22.11 3.54
C ARG A 132 -17.27 22.00 4.45
N PHE A 133 -18.41 21.56 3.92
CA PHE A 133 -19.66 21.37 4.66
C PHE A 133 -20.02 19.90 4.93
N VAL A 134 -19.21 18.96 4.44
CA VAL A 134 -19.35 17.55 4.77
C VAL A 134 -19.10 17.40 6.27
N GLN A 135 -19.94 16.64 6.96
CA GLN A 135 -19.66 16.21 8.32
C GLN A 135 -18.83 14.93 8.22
N PRO A 136 -17.58 14.91 8.73
CA PRO A 136 -16.78 13.70 8.68
C PRO A 136 -17.47 12.53 9.37
N LEU A 137 -17.34 11.34 8.78
CA LEU A 137 -17.77 10.11 9.43
C LEU A 137 -16.91 9.86 10.69
N PRO A 138 -17.40 9.11 11.70
CA PRO A 138 -16.58 8.78 12.87
C PRO A 138 -15.34 7.95 12.50
N GLU A 139 -15.50 7.02 11.56
CA GLU A 139 -14.45 6.14 11.06
C GLU A 139 -14.68 5.86 9.57
N VAL A 140 -13.59 5.63 8.84
CA VAL A 140 -13.61 5.32 7.42
C VAL A 140 -12.57 4.24 7.14
N ASP A 141 -12.95 3.22 6.38
CA ASP A 141 -12.02 2.24 5.82
C ASP A 141 -12.49 1.86 4.41
N TRP A 142 -11.92 2.49 3.39
CA TRP A 142 -12.30 2.25 1.99
C TRP A 142 -11.94 0.84 1.50
N ARG A 143 -11.05 0.12 2.19
CA ARG A 143 -10.74 -1.27 1.86
C ARG A 143 -11.97 -2.16 2.00
N LYS A 144 -12.80 -1.88 3.02
CA LYS A 144 -14.05 -2.62 3.28
C LYS A 144 -15.12 -2.39 2.19
N GLN A 145 -14.95 -1.35 1.37
CA GLN A 145 -15.87 -1.04 0.27
C GLN A 145 -15.39 -1.55 -1.09
N GLY A 146 -14.22 -2.20 -1.15
CA GLY A 146 -13.68 -2.77 -2.40
C GLY A 146 -13.18 -1.73 -3.39
N VAL A 147 -12.98 -0.49 -2.96
CA VAL A 147 -12.52 0.63 -3.82
C VAL A 147 -11.06 0.97 -3.61
N VAL A 148 -10.32 0.17 -2.84
CA VAL A 148 -8.86 0.29 -2.70
C VAL A 148 -8.24 -0.86 -3.48
N GLY A 149 -7.49 -0.54 -4.54
CA GLY A 149 -6.78 -1.54 -5.34
C GLY A 149 -5.77 -2.36 -4.52
N PRO A 150 -5.25 -3.47 -5.06
CA PRO A 150 -4.29 -4.31 -4.35
C PRO A 150 -3.02 -3.54 -3.94
N ILE A 151 -2.31 -4.07 -2.93
CA ILE A 151 -0.97 -3.58 -2.59
C ILE A 151 -0.03 -3.96 -3.73
N LYS A 152 0.65 -2.95 -4.27
CA LYS A 152 1.71 -3.12 -5.26
C LYS A 152 3.07 -2.85 -4.63
N ASN A 153 4.13 -3.16 -5.35
CA ASN A 153 5.51 -2.94 -4.92
C ASN A 153 6.27 -2.16 -5.99
N GLN A 154 6.66 -0.92 -5.66
CA GLN A 154 7.47 -0.07 -6.52
C GLN A 154 8.93 -0.54 -6.65
N HIS A 155 9.36 -1.43 -5.75
CA HIS A 155 10.69 -2.02 -5.78
C HIS A 155 10.59 -3.50 -6.16
N VAL A 156 10.66 -3.75 -7.47
CA VAL A 156 10.78 -5.10 -8.01
C VAL A 156 12.19 -5.33 -8.53
N ASN A 157 12.71 -6.54 -8.32
CA ASN A 157 14.00 -6.99 -8.86
C ASN A 157 15.20 -6.09 -8.49
N GLY A 158 15.20 -5.45 -7.31
CA GLY A 158 16.31 -4.62 -6.86
C GLY A 158 16.40 -3.24 -7.54
N SER A 159 15.35 -2.80 -8.23
CA SER A 159 15.33 -1.52 -8.95
C SER A 159 15.51 -0.30 -8.03
N LYS A 160 16.19 0.73 -8.53
CA LYS A 160 16.30 2.03 -7.84
C LYS A 160 15.44 3.04 -8.57
N CYS A 161 14.14 3.08 -8.25
CA CYS A 161 13.17 3.89 -8.95
C CYS A 161 12.29 4.66 -7.97
N GLY A 162 12.52 5.97 -7.84
CA GLY A 162 11.77 6.90 -7.00
C GLY A 162 10.38 7.23 -7.53
N CYS A 163 9.58 6.21 -7.82
CA CYS A 163 8.29 6.33 -8.52
C CYS A 163 7.06 6.36 -7.60
N CYS A 164 7.24 6.58 -6.29
CA CYS A 164 6.13 6.62 -5.33
C CYS A 164 4.99 7.57 -5.74
N TRP A 165 5.33 8.69 -6.40
CA TRP A 165 4.38 9.64 -6.96
C TRP A 165 3.40 8.97 -7.94
N ALA A 166 3.89 8.14 -8.86
CA ALA A 166 3.06 7.41 -9.83
C ALA A 166 2.15 6.38 -9.13
N PHE A 167 2.66 5.68 -8.12
CA PHE A 167 1.85 4.73 -7.32
C PHE A 167 0.75 5.44 -6.52
N ALA A 168 1.03 6.62 -5.96
CA ALA A 168 0.04 7.42 -5.27
C ALA A 168 -1.03 7.94 -6.24
N THR A 169 -0.63 8.47 -7.41
CA THR A 169 -1.52 8.87 -8.51
C THR A 169 -2.46 7.74 -8.91
N ILE A 170 -1.90 6.58 -9.27
CA ILE A 170 -2.70 5.43 -9.69
C ILE A 170 -3.61 4.96 -8.56
N GLY A 171 -3.12 4.93 -7.31
CA GLY A 171 -3.93 4.53 -6.17
C GLY A 171 -5.20 5.38 -5.96
N VAL A 172 -5.13 6.70 -6.12
CA VAL A 172 -6.31 7.57 -6.04
C VAL A 172 -7.20 7.48 -7.27
N VAL A 173 -6.61 7.32 -8.46
CA VAL A 173 -7.37 7.21 -9.72
C VAL A 173 -8.12 5.89 -9.84
N GLU A 174 -7.50 4.76 -9.47
CA GLU A 174 -8.16 3.45 -9.36
C GLU A 174 -9.36 3.55 -8.41
N SER A 175 -9.16 4.19 -7.26
CA SER A 175 -10.20 4.33 -6.23
C SER A 175 -11.39 5.14 -6.72
N ILE A 176 -11.15 6.35 -7.25
CA ILE A 176 -12.25 7.21 -7.74
C ILE A 176 -12.95 6.58 -8.95
N ASN A 177 -12.21 5.86 -9.80
CA ASN A 177 -12.79 5.12 -10.91
C ASN A 177 -13.73 4.02 -10.41
N ALA A 178 -13.27 3.17 -9.50
CA ALA A 178 -14.09 2.11 -8.91
C ALA A 178 -15.34 2.66 -8.24
N MET A 179 -15.25 3.81 -7.57
CA MET A 179 -16.40 4.47 -6.96
C MET A 179 -17.40 5.01 -7.99
N ALA A 180 -16.92 5.55 -9.12
CA ALA A 180 -17.77 6.13 -10.15
C ALA A 180 -18.44 5.07 -11.05
N THR A 181 -17.72 3.99 -11.37
CA THR A 181 -18.14 2.96 -12.34
C THR A 181 -18.66 1.70 -11.68
N GLY A 182 -18.28 1.44 -10.43
CA GLY A 182 -18.51 0.16 -9.75
C GLY A 182 -17.50 -0.93 -10.13
N GLU A 183 -16.46 -0.62 -10.89
CA GLU A 183 -15.47 -1.58 -11.38
C GLU A 183 -14.05 -1.18 -10.97
N MET A 184 -13.38 -2.07 -10.23
CA MET A 184 -11.97 -1.95 -9.92
C MET A 184 -11.13 -2.41 -11.12
N VAL A 185 -10.34 -1.50 -11.66
CA VAL A 185 -9.42 -1.76 -12.78
C VAL A 185 -8.02 -1.45 -12.29
N SER A 186 -7.06 -2.36 -12.52
CA SER A 186 -5.66 -2.06 -12.19
C SER A 186 -5.01 -1.27 -13.31
N LEU A 187 -4.50 -0.08 -12.98
CA LEU A 187 -3.98 0.89 -13.94
C LEU A 187 -2.45 0.91 -13.93
N SER A 188 -1.86 1.40 -15.02
CA SER A 188 -0.41 1.34 -15.25
C SER A 188 0.35 2.49 -14.59
N GLU A 189 1.19 2.18 -13.60
CA GLU A 189 2.20 3.14 -13.13
C GLU A 189 3.27 3.40 -14.20
N GLN A 190 3.59 2.39 -15.02
CA GLN A 190 4.66 2.49 -16.01
C GLN A 190 4.36 3.49 -17.11
N GLN A 191 3.09 3.65 -17.50
CA GLN A 191 2.71 4.67 -18.48
C GLN A 191 3.06 6.07 -17.96
N LEU A 192 2.82 6.36 -16.68
CA LEU A 192 3.23 7.62 -16.07
C LEU A 192 4.76 7.78 -16.12
N LEU A 193 5.50 6.75 -15.73
CA LEU A 193 6.97 6.80 -15.76
C LEU A 193 7.57 7.03 -17.15
N ASP A 194 6.95 6.46 -18.19
CA ASP A 194 7.50 6.52 -19.55
C ASP A 194 7.03 7.76 -20.32
N CYS A 195 5.86 8.34 -19.97
CA CYS A 195 5.16 9.32 -20.80
C CYS A 195 4.94 10.69 -20.14
N ASP A 196 4.88 10.75 -18.80
CA ASP A 196 4.66 12.00 -18.07
C ASP A 196 5.98 12.74 -17.86
N HIS A 197 6.44 13.40 -18.91
CA HIS A 197 7.66 14.22 -18.90
C HIS A 197 7.40 15.66 -19.37
N SER A 198 6.13 15.99 -19.60
CA SER A 198 5.72 17.26 -20.15
C SER A 198 4.62 17.85 -19.30
N GLY A 199 4.90 18.94 -18.62
CA GLY A 199 3.92 19.59 -17.77
C GLY A 199 4.58 20.58 -16.80
N PRO A 200 3.77 21.32 -16.03
CA PRO A 200 4.27 22.28 -15.06
C PRO A 200 4.86 21.60 -13.80
N TYR A 201 4.65 20.30 -13.61
CA TYR A 201 5.09 19.53 -12.45
C TYR A 201 6.49 18.92 -12.60
N HIS A 202 7.03 18.90 -13.83
CA HIS A 202 8.38 18.42 -14.13
C HIS A 202 8.66 16.99 -13.62
N ASP A 203 7.75 16.06 -13.91
CA ASP A 203 7.92 14.65 -13.56
C ASP A 203 9.04 13.99 -14.37
N GLU A 204 9.93 13.27 -13.68
CA GLU A 204 11.18 12.71 -14.21
C GLU A 204 11.24 11.19 -14.02
N GLY A 205 10.09 10.50 -14.11
CA GLY A 205 10.03 9.04 -14.00
C GLY A 205 10.60 8.52 -12.68
N CYS A 206 11.64 7.70 -12.75
CA CYS A 206 12.35 7.14 -11.61
C CYS A 206 13.20 8.16 -10.83
N SER A 207 13.47 9.35 -11.38
CA SER A 207 14.11 10.46 -10.67
C SER A 207 13.13 11.27 -9.80
N GLY A 208 11.85 10.93 -9.86
CA GLY A 208 10.80 11.47 -9.02
C GLY A 208 9.80 12.34 -9.76
N GLY A 209 8.78 12.79 -9.03
CA GLY A 209 7.66 13.56 -9.56
C GLY A 209 6.66 13.94 -8.48
N ASP A 210 5.57 14.58 -8.88
CA ASP A 210 4.42 14.92 -8.04
C ASP A 210 3.20 14.12 -8.47
N PHE A 211 2.48 13.53 -7.51
CA PHE A 211 1.26 12.80 -7.80
C PHE A 211 0.16 13.69 -8.43
N ASP A 212 0.16 15.00 -8.21
CA ASP A 212 -0.73 15.93 -8.96
C ASP A 212 -0.29 16.09 -10.42
N GLY A 213 1.01 15.99 -10.72
CA GLY A 213 1.54 15.95 -12.08
C GLY A 213 1.01 14.74 -12.84
N GLY A 214 1.14 13.56 -12.22
CA GLY A 214 0.55 12.33 -12.75
C GLY A 214 -0.97 12.42 -12.97
N MET A 215 -1.72 13.06 -12.06
CA MET A 215 -3.14 13.29 -12.28
C MET A 215 -3.40 14.25 -13.44
N ALA A 216 -2.60 15.32 -13.59
CA ALA A 216 -2.74 16.27 -14.68
C ALA A 216 -2.48 15.59 -16.04
N TYR A 217 -1.47 14.71 -16.11
CA TYR A 217 -1.23 13.87 -17.28
C TYR A 217 -2.46 13.02 -17.64
N ILE A 218 -3.11 12.38 -16.67
CA ILE A 218 -4.28 11.52 -16.90
C ILE A 218 -5.51 12.32 -17.35
N ILE A 219 -5.66 13.59 -16.94
CA ILE A 219 -6.72 14.47 -17.47
C ILE A 219 -6.54 14.67 -18.98
N GLU A 220 -5.31 14.89 -19.43
CA GLU A 220 -5.02 15.22 -20.84
C GLU A 220 -4.94 13.99 -21.74
N ASN A 221 -4.37 12.89 -21.24
CA ASN A 221 -4.00 11.72 -22.03
C ASN A 221 -4.79 10.47 -21.67
N GLY A 222 -5.39 10.42 -20.47
CA GLY A 222 -5.95 9.20 -19.89
C GLY A 222 -4.87 8.20 -19.49
N ILE A 223 -5.31 7.01 -19.07
CA ILE A 223 -4.42 5.94 -18.59
C ILE A 223 -4.92 4.56 -19.01
N ASP A 224 -3.97 3.69 -19.32
CA ASP A 224 -4.19 2.28 -19.67
C ASP A 224 -4.10 1.36 -18.44
N THR A 225 -4.40 0.08 -18.62
CA THR A 225 -4.30 -0.96 -17.60
C THR A 225 -2.85 -1.39 -17.34
N GLU A 226 -2.60 -1.88 -16.14
CA GLU A 226 -1.34 -2.57 -15.79
C GLU A 226 -1.10 -3.79 -16.70
N GLN A 227 -2.16 -4.45 -17.18
CA GLN A 227 -2.02 -5.60 -18.08
C GLN A 227 -1.47 -5.20 -19.45
N ASP A 228 -1.97 -4.11 -20.02
CA ASP A 228 -1.60 -3.67 -21.37
C ASP A 228 -0.32 -2.81 -21.37
N TYR A 229 -0.02 -2.14 -20.25
CA TYR A 229 1.23 -1.42 -20.02
C TYR A 229 1.89 -1.84 -18.69
N PRO A 230 2.56 -3.02 -18.64
CA PRO A 230 3.09 -3.57 -17.40
C PRO A 230 4.25 -2.80 -16.78
N TYR A 231 4.30 -2.82 -15.45
CA TYR A 231 5.35 -2.25 -14.62
C TYR A 231 6.71 -2.95 -14.76
N LYS A 232 7.76 -2.14 -14.93
CA LYS A 232 9.15 -2.56 -15.14
C LYS A 232 10.10 -1.97 -14.09
N ALA A 233 9.65 -1.01 -13.31
CA ALA A 233 10.45 -0.31 -12.29
C ALA A 233 11.75 0.32 -12.81
N ALA A 234 11.69 0.87 -14.02
CA ALA A 234 12.77 1.61 -14.66
C ALA A 234 12.16 2.55 -15.70
N ASP A 235 12.85 3.63 -16.00
CA ASP A 235 12.45 4.53 -17.08
C ASP A 235 12.51 3.80 -18.43
N GLY A 236 11.43 3.94 -19.19
CA GLY A 236 11.33 3.52 -20.58
C GLY A 236 11.14 4.69 -21.52
N SER A 237 10.95 4.38 -22.80
CA SER A 237 10.44 5.36 -23.76
C SER A 237 8.93 5.21 -23.85
N CYS A 238 8.19 6.33 -23.84
CA CYS A 238 6.74 6.32 -24.02
C CYS A 238 6.31 5.53 -25.25
N ASP A 239 5.61 4.39 -25.04
CA ASP A 239 4.97 3.65 -26.12
C ASP A 239 3.69 4.39 -26.55
N ARG A 240 3.85 5.32 -27.51
CA ARG A 240 2.77 6.15 -28.06
C ARG A 240 1.63 5.37 -28.70
N ARG A 241 1.77 4.05 -28.93
CA ARG A 241 0.66 3.21 -29.38
C ARG A 241 -0.17 2.76 -28.18
N LYS A 242 0.48 2.33 -27.10
CA LYS A 242 -0.20 1.95 -25.86
C LYS A 242 -0.84 3.15 -25.16
N GLU A 243 -0.16 4.30 -25.15
CA GLU A 243 -0.72 5.54 -24.58
C GLU A 243 -2.07 5.95 -25.21
N ARG A 244 -2.30 5.60 -26.49
CA ARG A 244 -3.59 5.88 -27.16
C ARG A 244 -4.72 4.93 -26.76
N HIS A 245 -4.41 3.87 -26.02
CA HIS A 245 -5.40 2.95 -25.48
C HIS A 245 -5.87 3.47 -24.12
N ILE A 246 -6.91 4.31 -24.16
CA ILE A 246 -7.39 5.04 -22.99
C ILE A 246 -8.51 4.25 -22.31
N VAL A 247 -8.21 3.67 -21.15
CA VAL A 247 -9.17 2.88 -20.37
C VAL A 247 -9.84 3.72 -19.29
N VAL A 248 -9.09 4.60 -18.62
CA VAL A 248 -9.61 5.50 -17.59
C VAL A 248 -9.22 6.94 -17.88
N THR A 249 -10.16 7.86 -17.59
CA THR A 249 -9.92 9.30 -17.54
C THR A 249 -10.46 9.87 -16.23
N ILE A 250 -9.93 11.02 -15.84
CA ILE A 250 -10.42 11.86 -14.74
C ILE A 250 -10.66 13.28 -15.26
N ASP A 251 -11.44 14.07 -14.54
CA ASP A 251 -11.97 15.34 -15.05
C ASP A 251 -11.27 16.58 -14.49
N ALA A 252 -10.77 16.49 -13.24
CA ALA A 252 -10.11 17.60 -12.56
C ALA A 252 -9.27 17.12 -11.37
N ILE A 253 -8.46 18.01 -10.82
CA ILE A 253 -7.76 17.85 -9.55
C ILE A 253 -8.32 18.88 -8.57
N GLU A 254 -8.52 18.48 -7.32
CA GLU A 254 -8.80 19.41 -6.24
C GLU A 254 -7.82 19.16 -5.08
N ASP A 255 -7.29 20.25 -4.53
CA ASP A 255 -6.48 20.20 -3.32
C ASP A 255 -7.37 20.18 -2.07
N VAL A 256 -6.94 19.43 -1.07
CA VAL A 256 -7.46 19.60 0.29
C VAL A 256 -6.70 20.78 0.92
N PRO A 257 -7.39 21.72 1.59
CA PRO A 257 -6.74 22.83 2.28
C PRO A 257 -5.57 22.37 3.18
N PRO A 258 -4.33 22.82 2.92
CA PRO A 258 -3.17 22.42 3.71
C PRO A 258 -3.32 22.78 5.19
N ARG A 259 -2.67 21.99 6.05
CA ARG A 259 -2.61 22.17 7.51
C ARG A 259 -4.00 22.21 8.17
N ASN A 260 -4.97 21.54 7.57
CA ASN A 260 -6.35 21.47 8.04
C ASN A 260 -6.81 20.01 8.14
N GLU A 261 -6.69 19.45 9.35
CA GLU A 261 -7.05 18.06 9.59
C GLU A 261 -8.54 17.78 9.37
N THR A 262 -9.41 18.73 9.72
CA THR A 262 -10.85 18.61 9.47
C THR A 262 -11.15 18.52 7.98
N ALA A 263 -10.49 19.34 7.16
CA ALA A 263 -10.65 19.28 5.71
C ALA A 263 -10.19 17.93 5.14
N LEU A 264 -9.06 17.37 5.62
CA LEU A 264 -8.65 16.03 5.22
C LEU A 264 -9.67 14.97 5.63
N MET A 265 -10.23 15.04 6.84
CA MET A 265 -11.27 14.10 7.29
C MET A 265 -12.54 14.21 6.43
N GLN A 266 -12.92 15.42 6.02
CA GLN A 266 -14.04 15.67 5.11
C GLN A 266 -13.80 15.01 3.75
N GLY A 267 -12.60 15.17 3.17
CA GLY A 267 -12.22 14.55 1.90
C GLY A 267 -12.17 13.03 1.98
N VAL A 268 -11.51 12.49 3.01
CA VAL A 268 -11.40 11.04 3.22
C VAL A 268 -12.77 10.40 3.47
N SER A 269 -13.74 11.13 4.03
CA SER A 269 -15.13 10.64 4.15
C SER A 269 -15.82 10.46 2.80
N MET A 270 -15.30 11.04 1.72
CA MET A 270 -15.88 10.99 0.38
C MET A 270 -15.17 10.02 -0.55
N HIS A 271 -13.84 9.88 -0.45
CA HIS A 271 -13.01 8.94 -1.21
C HIS A 271 -11.57 8.94 -0.67
N PRO A 272 -10.69 8.01 -1.08
CA PRO A 272 -9.27 8.09 -0.77
C PRO A 272 -8.60 9.38 -1.26
N ILE A 273 -7.55 9.83 -0.56
CA ILE A 273 -6.85 11.10 -0.81
C ILE A 273 -5.34 10.85 -0.96
N GLY A 274 -4.70 11.44 -1.97
CA GLY A 274 -3.26 11.38 -2.18
C GLY A 274 -2.55 12.37 -1.26
N VAL A 275 -1.40 11.98 -0.72
CA VAL A 275 -0.63 12.80 0.22
C VAL A 275 0.86 12.66 -0.03
N ALA A 276 1.61 13.76 0.11
CA ALA A 276 3.06 13.72 0.26
C ALA A 276 3.44 13.76 1.75
N VAL A 277 4.44 12.96 2.13
CA VAL A 277 4.89 12.76 3.51
C VAL A 277 6.41 12.71 3.59
N CYS A 278 6.94 12.94 4.80
CA CYS A 278 8.35 12.84 5.12
C CYS A 278 8.75 11.43 5.55
N VAL A 279 9.66 10.82 4.81
CA VAL A 279 10.18 9.48 5.07
C VAL A 279 11.69 9.50 5.25
N GLY A 280 12.44 10.19 4.39
CA GLY A 280 13.90 10.18 4.39
C GLY A 280 14.55 10.51 5.75
N PRO A 281 14.08 11.54 6.49
CA PRO A 281 14.56 11.84 7.84
C PRO A 281 14.31 10.72 8.87
N TYR A 282 13.32 9.86 8.63
CA TYR A 282 12.84 8.82 9.55
C TYR A 282 12.98 7.41 8.95
N ILE A 283 13.87 7.22 7.96
CA ILE A 283 13.89 6.01 7.13
C ILE A 283 14.07 4.72 7.95
N LYS A 284 14.72 4.80 9.12
CA LYS A 284 14.95 3.67 10.00
C LYS A 284 13.67 3.19 10.66
N GLU A 285 12.87 4.13 11.17
CA GLU A 285 11.57 3.85 11.76
C GLU A 285 10.60 3.30 10.70
N TRP A 286 10.64 3.84 9.49
CA TRP A 286 9.87 3.31 8.36
C TRP A 286 10.34 1.89 7.98
N ARG A 287 11.65 1.64 7.87
CA ARG A 287 12.20 0.31 7.59
C ARG A 287 11.79 -0.71 8.66
N ALA A 288 11.75 -0.32 9.93
CA ALA A 288 11.44 -1.21 11.05
C ALA A 288 9.92 -1.43 11.28
N TYR A 289 9.05 -0.64 10.64
CA TYR A 289 7.62 -0.69 10.90
C TYR A 289 6.99 -2.04 10.52
N THR A 290 6.31 -2.65 11.49
CA THR A 290 5.59 -3.94 11.38
C THR A 290 4.13 -3.85 11.84
N GLY A 291 3.74 -2.75 12.49
CA GLY A 291 2.36 -2.53 12.91
C GLY A 291 2.22 -1.60 14.09
N GLY A 292 0.96 -1.34 14.46
CA GLY A 292 0.59 -0.35 15.45
C GLY A 292 0.55 1.07 14.87
N ILE A 293 0.25 2.04 15.73
CA ILE A 293 0.32 3.46 15.37
C ILE A 293 1.78 3.91 15.45
N LEU A 294 2.34 4.33 14.31
CA LEU A 294 3.72 4.80 14.22
C LEU A 294 3.81 6.26 14.66
N HIS A 295 4.38 6.51 15.84
CA HIS A 295 4.60 7.85 16.35
C HIS A 295 5.91 8.44 15.83
N LEU A 296 5.80 9.38 14.90
CA LEU A 296 6.90 10.20 14.42
C LEU A 296 6.64 11.68 14.68
N PRO A 297 7.68 12.53 14.73
CA PRO A 297 7.52 13.96 14.97
C PRO A 297 6.54 14.63 14.01
N SER A 298 5.74 15.57 14.54
CA SER A 298 4.68 16.28 13.80
C SER A 298 5.11 17.65 13.27
N ASN A 299 6.40 17.77 12.96
CA ASN A 299 7.05 19.03 12.57
C ASN A 299 7.88 18.87 11.29
N CYS A 300 7.47 17.96 10.42
CA CYS A 300 8.06 17.82 9.10
C CYS A 300 7.17 18.44 8.03
N ASP A 301 7.74 19.35 7.23
CA ASP A 301 7.19 19.89 5.99
C ASP A 301 8.22 19.94 4.85
N ASP A 302 9.45 19.47 5.11
CA ASP A 302 10.55 19.41 4.12
C ASP A 302 11.62 18.39 4.59
N PRO A 303 12.02 17.40 3.77
CA PRO A 303 11.47 17.08 2.45
C PRO A 303 10.19 16.24 2.54
N LEU A 304 9.20 16.58 1.71
CA LEU A 304 8.05 15.69 1.42
C LEU A 304 8.47 14.71 0.31
N ASP A 305 9.27 13.72 0.67
CA ASP A 305 10.02 12.86 -0.27
C ASP A 305 9.32 11.54 -0.64
N HIS A 306 8.15 11.25 -0.07
CA HIS A 306 7.34 10.08 -0.41
C HIS A 306 5.87 10.42 -0.63
N ALA A 307 5.20 9.70 -1.53
CA ALA A 307 3.78 9.84 -1.78
C ALA A 307 3.01 8.57 -1.42
N MET A 308 1.82 8.76 -0.83
CA MET A 308 0.95 7.68 -0.35
C MET A 308 -0.51 8.03 -0.56
N VAL A 309 -1.41 7.10 -0.22
CA VAL A 309 -2.85 7.32 -0.26
C VAL A 309 -3.46 7.12 1.12
N VAL A 310 -4.15 8.13 1.65
CA VAL A 310 -5.01 7.99 2.83
C VAL A 310 -6.28 7.28 2.41
N VAL A 311 -6.47 6.06 2.93
CA VAL A 311 -7.63 5.20 2.60
C VAL A 311 -8.63 5.07 3.75
N GLY A 312 -8.39 5.80 4.84
CA GLY A 312 -9.27 5.77 5.99
C GLY A 312 -8.69 6.43 7.23
N TYR A 313 -9.46 6.35 8.31
CA TYR A 313 -9.08 6.75 9.65
C TYR A 313 -10.01 6.08 10.66
N GLY A 314 -9.57 5.97 11.91
CA GLY A 314 -10.37 5.36 12.96
C GLY A 314 -9.84 5.67 14.35
N VAL A 315 -10.21 4.82 15.30
CA VAL A 315 -9.63 4.73 16.64
C VAL A 315 -9.14 3.29 16.84
N ASP A 316 -7.91 3.13 17.31
CA ASP A 316 -7.37 1.81 17.63
C ASP A 316 -8.09 1.24 18.84
N GLU A 317 -8.63 0.02 18.74
CA GLU A 317 -9.45 -0.57 19.80
C GLU A 317 -8.65 -0.94 21.06
N GLU A 318 -7.34 -1.19 20.93
CA GLU A 318 -6.47 -1.60 22.03
C GLU A 318 -5.93 -0.40 22.80
N THR A 319 -5.50 0.65 22.09
CA THR A 319 -4.90 1.85 22.68
C THR A 319 -5.90 2.99 22.86
N ASN A 320 -7.07 2.92 22.22
CA ASN A 320 -8.05 3.99 22.12
C ASN A 320 -7.50 5.28 21.49
N GLU A 321 -6.45 5.15 20.65
CA GLU A 321 -5.82 6.28 19.98
C GLU A 321 -6.36 6.49 18.56
N PRO A 322 -6.67 7.75 18.17
CA PRO A 322 -7.12 8.05 16.82
C PRO A 322 -5.97 7.94 15.80
N PHE A 323 -6.24 7.32 14.65
CA PHE A 323 -5.23 7.13 13.60
C PHE A 323 -5.73 7.50 12.21
N TRP A 324 -4.78 7.81 11.32
CA TRP A 324 -4.92 7.78 9.87
C TRP A 324 -4.48 6.43 9.33
N LEU A 325 -5.16 5.90 8.31
CA LEU A 325 -4.80 4.67 7.62
C LEU A 325 -4.31 4.99 6.21
N LEU A 326 -3.07 4.61 5.92
CA LEU A 326 -2.42 4.90 4.65
C LEU A 326 -2.06 3.62 3.91
N LYS A 327 -2.28 3.61 2.59
CA LYS A 327 -1.79 2.61 1.65
C LYS A 327 -0.40 3.01 1.18
N ASN A 328 0.57 2.10 1.27
CA ASN A 328 1.92 2.27 0.75
C ASN A 328 2.13 1.51 -0.57
N GLY A 329 3.22 1.85 -1.29
CA GLY A 329 3.69 1.17 -2.49
C GLY A 329 4.86 0.21 -2.26
N TRP A 330 5.13 -0.20 -1.01
CA TRP A 330 6.34 -0.96 -0.65
C TRP A 330 6.13 -2.48 -0.54
N GLY A 331 5.04 -3.00 -1.12
CA GLY A 331 4.66 -4.40 -1.03
C GLY A 331 3.96 -4.78 0.28
N ASP A 332 3.39 -5.98 0.29
CA ASP A 332 2.60 -6.53 1.40
C ASP A 332 3.44 -7.08 2.56
N GLN A 333 4.74 -7.28 2.32
CA GLN A 333 5.70 -7.72 3.34
C GLN A 333 6.18 -6.60 4.27
N TRP A 334 5.74 -5.35 4.03
CA TRP A 334 6.07 -4.17 4.84
C TRP A 334 4.84 -3.67 5.62
N GLY A 335 5.02 -3.23 6.86
CA GLY A 335 3.94 -2.70 7.69
C GLY A 335 2.74 -3.65 7.81
N GLU A 336 1.55 -3.10 7.99
CA GLU A 336 0.35 -3.90 8.24
C GLU A 336 -0.25 -4.45 6.93
N ASN A 337 0.46 -5.38 6.29
CA ASN A 337 0.16 -5.87 4.94
C ASN A 337 0.18 -4.72 3.90
N GLY A 338 1.23 -3.91 3.90
CA GLY A 338 1.40 -2.77 3.01
C GLY A 338 0.72 -1.48 3.47
N PHE A 339 0.08 -1.49 4.64
CA PHE A 339 -0.58 -0.32 5.23
C PHE A 339 0.21 0.24 6.41
N LEU A 340 -0.02 1.51 6.68
CA LEU A 340 0.55 2.26 7.78
C LEU A 340 -0.57 2.92 8.59
N ARG A 341 -0.43 2.89 9.91
CA ARG A 341 -1.21 3.74 10.82
C ARG A 341 -0.33 4.78 11.48
N ILE A 342 -0.76 6.04 11.46
CA ILE A 342 -0.10 7.17 12.14
C ILE A 342 -1.10 7.96 12.98
N PRO A 343 -0.66 8.70 14.01
CA PRO A 343 -1.56 9.47 14.85
C PRO A 343 -2.37 10.51 14.08
N ARG A 344 -3.66 10.62 14.44
CA ARG A 344 -4.57 11.69 14.05
C ARG A 344 -4.84 12.59 15.27
N GLY A 345 -5.36 13.79 15.05
CA GLY A 345 -5.57 14.80 16.09
C GLY A 345 -4.39 15.75 16.27
N LEU A 346 -3.52 15.86 15.27
CA LEU A 346 -2.29 16.66 15.36
C LEU A 346 -2.40 17.96 14.56
N ASN A 347 -1.96 19.05 15.18
CA ASN A 347 -1.96 20.38 14.57
C ASN A 347 -0.83 20.55 13.54
N GLY A 348 -0.85 21.68 12.82
CA GLY A 348 0.23 22.06 11.93
C GLY A 348 0.31 21.15 10.71
N THR A 349 1.44 20.46 10.52
CA THR A 349 1.66 19.59 9.36
C THR A 349 1.13 18.17 9.58
N GLY A 350 0.62 17.86 10.78
CA GLY A 350 0.25 16.49 11.17
C GLY A 350 1.47 15.59 11.37
N SER A 351 1.25 14.32 11.69
CA SER A 351 2.34 13.33 11.72
C SER A 351 2.95 13.20 10.32
N ILE A 352 4.28 13.05 10.23
CA ILE A 352 5.04 12.88 8.98
C ILE A 352 4.75 13.91 7.88
N GLY A 353 4.21 15.09 8.21
CA GLY A 353 3.87 16.11 7.23
C GLY A 353 2.58 15.87 6.43
N LEU A 354 1.77 14.88 6.83
CA LEU A 354 0.55 14.43 6.14
C LEU A 354 -0.38 15.55 5.65
N LEU A 355 -0.54 16.61 6.43
CA LEU A 355 -1.46 17.70 6.14
C LEU A 355 -0.88 18.75 5.19
N THR A 356 0.35 18.59 4.70
CA THR A 356 1.05 19.64 3.95
C THR A 356 0.65 19.68 2.48
N GLN A 357 0.58 18.53 1.82
CA GLN A 357 0.22 18.41 0.39
C GLN A 357 -0.79 17.27 0.16
N PRO A 358 -2.04 17.42 0.63
CA PRO A 358 -3.13 16.51 0.30
C PRO A 358 -3.91 16.94 -0.96
N GLY A 359 -4.14 16.02 -1.90
CA GLY A 359 -4.85 16.28 -3.17
C GLY A 359 -5.55 15.05 -3.72
N TYR A 360 -6.51 15.24 -4.63
CA TYR A 360 -7.30 14.14 -5.20
C TYR A 360 -7.87 14.43 -6.60
N PRO A 361 -8.15 13.40 -7.39
CA PRO A 361 -8.82 13.54 -8.67
C PRO A 361 -10.34 13.60 -8.50
N LEU A 362 -11.02 14.28 -9.42
CA LEU A 362 -12.46 14.18 -9.62
C LEU A 362 -12.79 13.30 -10.82
N LYS A 363 -13.82 12.49 -10.66
CA LYS A 363 -14.43 11.73 -11.75
C LYS A 363 -15.93 11.95 -11.81
N ILE A 364 -16.36 12.60 -12.88
CA ILE A 364 -17.72 13.02 -13.20
C ILE A 364 -18.13 12.36 -14.53
N SER A 365 -17.21 12.25 -15.49
CA SER A 365 -17.48 11.68 -16.80
C SER A 365 -17.28 10.15 -16.83
N PRO A 366 -18.09 9.41 -17.62
CA PRO A 366 -17.83 8.00 -17.91
C PRO A 366 -16.48 7.79 -18.60
N ASN A 367 -15.91 6.60 -18.46
CA ASN A 367 -14.72 6.22 -19.23
C ASN A 367 -15.03 6.18 -20.75
N PRO A 368 -14.02 6.42 -21.61
CA PRO A 368 -14.16 6.25 -23.05
C PRO A 368 -14.61 4.82 -23.40
N ARG A 369 -15.44 4.67 -24.44
CA ARG A 369 -15.77 3.35 -24.95
C ARG A 369 -14.65 2.87 -25.89
N LEU A 370 -14.01 1.76 -25.53
CA LEU A 370 -12.91 1.18 -26.31
C LEU A 370 -13.34 0.67 -27.70
N ASP A 371 -14.64 0.46 -27.92
CA ASP A 371 -15.24 -0.04 -29.17
C ASP A 371 -15.35 1.02 -30.29
N LYS A 372 -15.01 2.29 -30.02
CA LYS A 372 -15.13 3.39 -30.99
C LYS A 372 -13.79 4.00 -31.43
N VAL A 373 -12.68 3.31 -31.23
CA VAL A 373 -11.42 3.66 -31.92
C VAL A 373 -11.50 3.16 -33.37
N GLY A 374 -12.38 3.78 -34.17
CA GLY A 374 -12.59 3.38 -35.57
C GLY A 374 -13.65 4.15 -36.35
N GLU A 375 -14.74 4.62 -35.74
CA GLU A 375 -15.78 5.35 -36.48
C GLU A 375 -16.33 6.54 -35.68
N GLY A 376 -16.11 7.73 -36.22
CA GLY A 376 -16.56 8.98 -35.64
C GLY A 376 -18.09 9.07 -35.53
N ARG A 377 -18.56 9.39 -34.33
CA ARG A 377 -19.61 10.40 -34.10
C ARG A 377 -19.61 10.78 -32.62
N ALA A 378 -19.42 12.08 -32.36
CA ALA A 378 -19.60 12.66 -31.04
C ALA A 378 -21.04 12.38 -30.57
N ALA A 379 -21.19 11.86 -29.34
CA ALA A 379 -22.49 11.70 -28.72
C ALA A 379 -23.13 13.09 -28.53
N SER A 380 -24.39 13.22 -28.94
CA SER A 380 -25.10 14.50 -28.92
C SER A 380 -25.69 14.78 -27.53
N TRP A 381 -26.00 16.05 -27.28
CA TRP A 381 -26.57 16.55 -26.02
C TRP A 381 -27.86 15.83 -25.57
N ASP A 382 -28.59 15.20 -26.48
CA ASP A 382 -29.85 14.50 -26.18
C ASP A 382 -29.63 13.15 -25.47
N ASP A 383 -28.48 12.50 -25.65
CA ASP A 383 -28.15 11.23 -24.97
C ASP A 383 -27.89 11.44 -23.45
N TRP A 384 -27.65 12.69 -23.01
CA TRP A 384 -27.32 13.04 -21.63
C TRP A 384 -28.53 13.25 -20.71
N VAL A 385 -29.70 13.59 -21.27
CA VAL A 385 -30.91 13.89 -20.48
C VAL A 385 -31.55 12.61 -19.91
N GLU A 386 -31.39 11.48 -20.60
CA GLU A 386 -31.99 10.20 -20.19
C GLU A 386 -31.26 9.55 -18.99
N VAL A 387 -29.95 9.77 -18.86
CA VAL A 387 -29.12 9.18 -17.80
C VAL A 387 -29.24 9.96 -16.47
N LEU A 388 -29.37 11.29 -16.53
CA LEU A 388 -29.53 12.13 -15.34
C LEU A 388 -30.97 12.12 -14.78
N GLY A 389 -31.98 11.91 -15.63
CA GLY A 389 -33.38 11.81 -15.20
C GLY A 389 -33.67 10.62 -14.27
N HIS A 390 -32.89 9.54 -14.37
CA HIS A 390 -33.10 8.34 -13.56
C HIS A 390 -32.48 8.40 -12.15
N ARG A 391 -31.51 9.28 -11.87
CA ARG A 391 -30.88 9.40 -10.54
C ARG A 391 -31.61 10.35 -9.59
N ALA A 392 -32.45 11.26 -10.09
CA ALA A 392 -33.33 12.07 -9.25
C ALA A 392 -34.54 11.29 -8.69
N ALA A 393 -34.96 10.20 -9.36
CA ALA A 393 -36.15 9.43 -8.97
C ALA A 393 -35.91 8.38 -7.87
N LEU A 394 -34.66 8.09 -7.49
CA LEU A 394 -34.31 7.12 -6.44
C LEU A 394 -33.98 7.76 -5.08
N ALA A 395 -33.85 9.09 -5.02
CA ALA A 395 -33.72 9.82 -3.76
C ALA A 395 -35.07 10.17 -3.10
N ASP A 396 -36.19 10.07 -3.84
CA ASP A 396 -37.52 10.50 -3.38
C ASP A 396 -38.48 9.34 -2.99
N ARG A 397 -38.02 8.08 -3.04
CA ARG A 397 -38.81 6.90 -2.63
C ARG A 397 -38.42 6.30 -1.27
N ARG A 398 -37.78 7.08 -0.39
CA ARG A 398 -37.58 6.71 1.03
C ARG A 398 -38.09 7.78 2.01
N ARG A 399 -39.18 8.46 1.64
CA ARG A 399 -40.03 9.22 2.56
C ARG A 399 -41.50 9.12 2.17
N VAL A 400 -42.12 7.97 2.41
CA VAL A 400 -43.51 7.84 2.90
C VAL A 400 -43.58 6.62 3.79
#